data_AF-A0A925QQI4-F1
#
_entry.id   AF-A0A925QQI4-F1
#
_cell.length_a   1.000
_cell.length_b   1.000
_cell.length_c   1.000
_cell.angle_alpha   90.00
_cell.angle_beta   90.00
_cell.angle_gamma   90.00
#
_symmetry.space_group_name_H-M   'P 1'
#
loop_
_entity.id
_entity.type
_entity.pdbx_description
1 polymer ?
#
loop_
_entity_poly.entity_id
_entity_poly.type
_entity_poly.pdbx_seq_one_letter_code
_entity_poly.pdbx_strand_id
1 'polypeptide(L)'
;MSQWAKYKNQSGFTIVELLIVIVVIGILAAITIVAYSGVQQRAYNTKVVAGANAYIKAFYNYKAVNGSYPAVAGCLGSNYPNNACWASNPDGTGGVMSVNATLDTNLSEFINKKPDVGTSLINIVIVSQYRGGAFYYATGTAYTTNAPLVGYYLKGNNADCSMKVSQQTNEGPLTQCLIALP
;
A
#
# COMPACT_ATOMS: atom_id res chain seq x y z
N MET A 1 11.80 -23.44 72.18
CA MET A 1 10.86 -23.44 71.05
C MET A 1 11.68 -23.53 69.77
N SER A 2 11.95 -24.75 69.27
CA SER A 2 12.70 -24.92 68.02
C SER A 2 11.72 -24.89 66.84
N GLN A 3 11.90 -23.91 65.97
CA GLN A 3 11.14 -23.77 64.73
C GLN A 3 11.64 -24.82 63.73
N TRP A 4 10.73 -25.61 63.16
CA TRP A 4 11.01 -26.49 62.03
C TRP A 4 10.61 -25.77 60.74
N ALA A 5 11.60 -25.35 59.95
CA ALA A 5 11.37 -24.81 58.62
C ALA A 5 11.03 -25.94 57.64
N LYS A 6 9.80 -25.91 57.09
CA LYS A 6 9.39 -26.80 55.99
C LYS A 6 10.17 -26.42 54.73
N TYR A 7 11.06 -27.30 54.27
CA TYR A 7 11.64 -27.22 52.93
C TYR A 7 10.52 -27.43 51.90
N LYS A 8 10.15 -26.36 51.19
CA LYS A 8 9.30 -26.47 49.99
C LYS A 8 10.14 -27.13 48.90
N ASN A 9 9.70 -28.28 48.40
CA ASN A 9 10.24 -28.88 47.17
C ASN A 9 10.08 -27.88 46.03
N GLN A 10 11.18 -27.27 45.59
CA GLN A 10 11.22 -26.52 44.34
C GLN A 10 11.41 -27.54 43.22
N SER A 11 10.33 -27.86 42.50
CA SER A 11 10.40 -28.61 41.25
C SER A 11 11.01 -27.70 40.18
N GLY A 12 12.29 -27.91 39.86
CA GLY A 12 12.95 -27.26 38.72
C GLY A 12 12.51 -27.90 37.40
N PHE A 13 12.35 -27.08 36.36
CA PHE A 13 12.19 -27.56 34.99
C PHE A 13 13.46 -28.31 34.54
N THR A 14 13.28 -29.42 33.83
CA THR A 14 14.40 -30.15 33.24
C THR A 14 14.94 -29.39 32.02
N ILE A 15 16.25 -29.52 31.77
CA ILE A 15 16.89 -28.95 30.57
C ILE A 15 16.23 -29.50 29.30
N VAL A 16 15.79 -30.76 29.33
CA VAL A 16 15.14 -31.42 28.19
C VAL A 16 13.78 -30.78 27.89
N GLU A 17 12.98 -30.47 28.91
CA GLU A 17 11.70 -29.77 28.72
C GLU A 17 11.91 -28.40 28.07
N LEU A 18 12.92 -27.66 28.53
CA LEU A 18 13.23 -26.35 27.97
C LEU A 18 13.77 -26.45 26.52
N LEU A 19 14.54 -27.48 26.21
CA LEU A 19 15.05 -27.75 24.85
C LEU A 19 13.91 -28.06 23.87
N ILE A 20 12.95 -28.90 24.26
CA ILE A 20 11.81 -29.23 23.40
C ILE A 20 10.97 -27.97 23.12
N VAL A 21 10.75 -27.12 24.14
CA VAL A 21 9.97 -25.88 23.97
C VAL A 21 10.63 -24.94 22.96
N ILE A 22 11.94 -24.71 23.03
CA ILE A 22 12.62 -23.83 22.08
C ILE A 22 12.61 -24.39 20.65
N VAL A 23 12.71 -25.72 20.49
CA VAL A 23 12.62 -26.37 19.18
C VAL A 23 11.22 -26.22 18.59
N VAL A 24 10.18 -26.45 19.39
CA VAL A 24 8.78 -26.28 18.96
C VAL A 24 8.50 -24.82 18.57
N ILE A 25 8.92 -23.85 19.39
CA ILE A 25 8.78 -22.41 19.07
C ILE A 25 9.55 -22.07 17.79
N GLY A 26 10.75 -22.62 17.59
CA GLY A 26 11.56 -22.41 16.38
C GLY A 26 10.86 -22.89 15.11
N ILE A 27 10.25 -24.08 15.12
CA ILE A 27 9.50 -24.62 13.98
C ILE A 27 8.25 -23.77 13.69
N LEU A 28 7.50 -23.40 14.73
CA LEU A 28 6.30 -22.57 14.59
C LEU A 28 6.65 -21.16 14.06
N ALA A 29 7.75 -20.57 14.55
CA ALA A 29 8.23 -19.27 14.08
C ALA A 29 8.59 -19.31 12.57
N ALA A 30 9.28 -20.35 12.11
CA ALA A 30 9.66 -20.48 10.70
C ALA A 30 8.43 -20.53 9.77
N ILE A 31 7.41 -21.33 10.10
CA ILE A 31 6.18 -21.45 9.31
C ILE A 31 5.39 -20.13 9.31
N THR A 32 5.27 -19.50 10.47
CA THR A 32 4.49 -18.25 10.61
C THR A 32 5.09 -17.09 9.82
N ILE A 33 6.42 -16.96 9.75
CA ILE A 33 7.09 -15.90 8.98
C ILE A 33 6.73 -15.96 7.49
N VAL A 34 6.80 -17.14 6.87
CA VAL A 34 6.51 -17.30 5.44
C VAL A 34 5.04 -16.99 5.15
N ALA A 35 4.11 -17.55 5.93
CA ALA A 35 2.69 -17.30 5.75
C ALA A 35 2.30 -15.82 5.94
N TYR A 36 2.91 -15.14 6.92
CA TYR A 36 2.59 -13.76 7.26
C TYR A 36 2.92 -12.77 6.13
N SER A 37 4.05 -12.98 5.42
CA SER A 37 4.46 -12.13 4.29
C SER A 37 3.41 -12.08 3.16
N GLY A 38 2.84 -13.24 2.79
CA GLY A 38 1.82 -13.34 1.75
C GLY A 38 0.49 -12.70 2.17
N VAL A 39 0.10 -12.84 3.45
CA VAL A 39 -1.10 -12.20 4.01
C VAL A 39 -0.96 -10.68 4.00
N GLN A 40 0.19 -10.14 4.43
CA GLN A 40 0.45 -8.70 4.40
C GLN A 40 0.39 -8.12 2.98
N GLN A 41 0.94 -8.84 2.00
CA GLN A 41 0.87 -8.45 0.59
C GLN A 41 -0.57 -8.37 0.09
N ARG A 42 -1.39 -9.40 0.34
CA ARG A 42 -2.81 -9.41 -0.06
C ARG A 42 -3.62 -8.32 0.64
N ALA A 43 -3.37 -8.10 1.94
CA ALA A 43 -4.02 -7.03 2.71
C ALA A 43 -3.67 -5.64 2.14
N TYR A 44 -2.39 -5.41 1.79
CA TYR A 44 -1.96 -4.19 1.12
C TYR A 44 -2.68 -4.00 -0.22
N ASN A 45 -2.66 -5.01 -1.09
CA ASN A 45 -3.30 -4.93 -2.41
C ASN A 45 -4.81 -4.67 -2.30
N THR A 46 -5.49 -5.33 -1.35
CA THR A 46 -6.93 -5.14 -1.10
C THR A 46 -7.25 -3.69 -0.72
N LYS A 47 -6.44 -3.08 0.13
CA LYS A 47 -6.59 -1.67 0.52
C LYS A 47 -6.40 -0.74 -0.68
N VAL A 48 -5.33 -0.94 -1.44
CA VAL A 48 -5.01 -0.14 -2.63
C VAL A 48 -6.17 -0.19 -3.63
N VAL A 49 -6.64 -1.38 -3.98
CA VAL A 49 -7.77 -1.57 -4.92
C VAL A 49 -9.04 -0.89 -4.40
N ALA A 50 -9.40 -1.13 -3.14
CA ALA A 50 -10.60 -0.55 -2.56
C ALA A 50 -10.55 0.99 -2.55
N GLY A 51 -9.41 1.56 -2.18
CA GLY A 51 -9.21 3.00 -2.18
C GLY A 51 -9.18 3.61 -3.59
N ALA A 52 -8.47 2.98 -4.54
CA ALA A 52 -8.44 3.41 -5.93
C ALA A 52 -9.85 3.39 -6.56
N ASN A 53 -10.65 2.35 -6.29
CA ASN A 53 -12.03 2.27 -6.76
C ASN A 53 -12.91 3.40 -6.18
N ALA A 54 -12.73 3.75 -4.90
CA ALA A 54 -13.43 4.88 -4.30
C ALA A 54 -13.06 6.21 -4.98
N TYR A 55 -11.78 6.43 -5.29
CA TYR A 55 -11.34 7.61 -6.06
C TYR A 55 -11.89 7.63 -7.48
N ILE A 56 -11.91 6.50 -8.19
CA ILE A 56 -12.48 6.42 -9.55
C ILE A 56 -13.95 6.83 -9.55
N LYS A 57 -14.73 6.37 -8.57
CA LYS A 57 -16.13 6.82 -8.40
C LYS A 57 -16.22 8.32 -8.12
N ALA A 58 -15.34 8.85 -7.28
CA ALA A 58 -15.27 10.28 -7.01
C ALA A 58 -14.95 11.09 -8.29
N PHE A 59 -14.04 10.61 -9.14
CA PHE A 59 -13.76 11.24 -10.42
C PHE A 59 -14.96 11.23 -11.37
N TYR A 60 -15.70 10.13 -11.45
CA TYR A 60 -16.93 10.07 -12.25
C TYR A 60 -17.98 11.08 -11.76
N ASN A 61 -18.17 11.17 -10.44
CA ASN A 61 -19.10 12.16 -9.88
C ASN A 61 -18.61 13.60 -10.11
N TYR A 62 -17.31 13.85 -9.96
CA TYR A 62 -16.71 15.14 -10.27
C TYR A 62 -16.98 15.56 -11.71
N LYS A 63 -16.77 14.66 -12.68
CA LYS A 63 -17.06 14.93 -14.10
C LYS A 63 -18.56 15.15 -14.33
N ALA A 64 -19.43 14.38 -13.67
CA ALA A 64 -20.87 14.54 -13.81
C ALA A 64 -21.36 15.94 -13.37
N VAL A 65 -20.73 16.52 -12.34
CA VAL A 65 -21.06 17.87 -11.84
C VAL A 65 -20.35 18.97 -12.63
N ASN A 66 -19.07 18.80 -12.94
CA ASN A 66 -18.22 19.87 -13.49
C ASN A 66 -18.03 19.78 -15.02
N GLY A 67 -18.61 18.78 -15.68
CA GLY A 67 -18.50 18.53 -17.12
C GLY A 67 -17.13 18.02 -17.60
N SER A 68 -16.11 18.02 -16.74
CA SER A 68 -14.73 17.60 -17.05
C SER A 68 -14.05 17.01 -15.82
N TYR A 69 -12.98 16.24 -16.01
CA TYR A 69 -12.14 15.77 -14.91
C TYR A 69 -11.19 16.86 -14.41
N PRO A 70 -10.64 16.74 -13.19
CA PRO A 70 -9.66 17.70 -12.68
C PRO A 70 -8.45 17.82 -13.61
N ALA A 71 -8.04 19.05 -13.91
CA ALA A 71 -6.89 19.33 -14.80
C ALA A 71 -5.52 19.21 -14.09
N VAL A 72 -5.51 18.82 -12.81
CA VAL A 72 -4.29 18.72 -11.99
C VAL A 72 -4.00 17.27 -11.63
N ALA A 73 -2.76 16.85 -11.85
CA ALA A 73 -2.27 15.53 -11.45
C ALA A 73 -1.83 15.52 -9.97
N GLY A 74 -1.77 14.33 -9.37
CA GLY A 74 -1.27 14.17 -8.02
C GLY A 74 -1.47 12.78 -7.44
N CYS A 75 -0.83 12.55 -6.30
CA CYS A 75 -1.05 11.35 -5.51
C CYS A 75 -2.44 11.35 -4.89
N LEU A 76 -3.09 10.19 -4.91
CA LEU A 76 -4.39 9.96 -4.29
C LEU A 76 -4.17 9.39 -2.90
N GLY A 77 -5.00 9.76 -1.92
CA GLY A 77 -4.86 9.34 -0.53
C GLY A 77 -4.12 10.35 0.34
N SER A 78 -3.58 9.87 1.45
CA SER A 78 -2.88 10.69 2.46
C SER A 78 -1.86 9.84 3.22
N ASN A 79 -0.98 10.48 3.99
CA ASN A 79 0.03 9.82 4.84
C ASN A 79 1.12 9.06 4.07
N TYR A 80 1.44 9.53 2.86
CA TYR A 80 2.68 9.13 2.20
C TYR A 80 3.89 9.76 2.91
N PRO A 81 5.04 9.07 2.94
CA PRO A 81 6.31 9.68 3.32
C PRO A 81 6.54 10.96 2.50
N ASN A 82 6.74 12.09 3.18
CA ASN A 82 6.87 13.42 2.57
C ASN A 82 5.79 13.75 1.52
N ASN A 83 4.58 13.24 1.69
CA ASN A 83 3.45 13.39 0.76
C ASN A 83 3.71 12.90 -0.67
N ALA A 84 4.73 12.07 -0.89
CA ALA A 84 5.07 11.55 -2.22
C ALA A 84 4.65 10.09 -2.38
N CYS A 85 3.81 9.78 -3.37
CA CYS A 85 3.53 8.42 -3.83
C CYS A 85 4.55 7.94 -4.87
N TRP A 86 5.29 8.89 -5.44
CA TRP A 86 6.42 8.63 -6.33
C TRP A 86 7.57 9.57 -5.95
N ALA A 87 8.68 9.00 -5.51
CA ALA A 87 9.85 9.75 -5.05
C ALA A 87 11.17 9.17 -5.57
N SER A 88 12.23 9.97 -5.53
CA SER A 88 13.59 9.51 -5.79
C SER A 88 14.24 8.84 -4.57
N ASN A 89 13.77 9.14 -3.36
CA ASN A 89 14.31 8.64 -2.10
C ASN A 89 13.31 7.77 -1.32
N PRO A 90 13.78 6.83 -0.47
CA PRO A 90 12.92 5.90 0.27
C PRO A 90 12.02 6.59 1.31
N ASP A 91 12.46 7.75 1.81
CA ASP A 91 11.70 8.57 2.76
C ASP A 91 10.65 9.44 2.08
N GLY A 92 10.52 9.39 0.75
CA GLY A 92 9.61 10.22 -0.03
C GLY A 92 10.17 11.59 -0.42
N THR A 93 11.40 11.94 -0.03
CA THR A 93 12.03 13.19 -0.50
C THR A 93 12.39 13.11 -1.99
N GLY A 94 12.52 14.27 -2.65
CA GLY A 94 12.67 14.32 -4.11
C GLY A 94 11.43 13.80 -4.83
N GLY A 95 10.24 14.20 -4.35
CA GLY A 95 8.95 13.79 -4.90
C GLY A 95 8.82 14.15 -6.38
N VAL A 96 8.70 13.12 -7.22
CA VAL A 96 8.37 13.26 -8.65
C VAL A 96 6.88 13.46 -8.81
N MET A 97 6.08 12.80 -7.96
CA MET A 97 4.67 13.08 -7.78
C MET A 97 4.33 13.11 -6.30
N SER A 98 3.61 14.16 -5.90
CA SER A 98 3.17 14.37 -4.54
C SER A 98 1.65 14.56 -4.47
N VAL A 99 1.10 14.44 -3.27
CA VAL A 99 -0.29 14.83 -2.98
C VAL A 99 -0.49 16.27 -3.40
N ASN A 100 -1.59 16.54 -4.09
CA ASN A 100 -1.91 17.85 -4.63
C ASN A 100 -3.13 18.42 -3.90
N ALA A 101 -2.93 19.52 -3.15
CA ALA A 101 -3.98 20.14 -2.36
C ALA A 101 -5.15 20.66 -3.21
N THR A 102 -4.89 21.09 -4.45
CA THR A 102 -5.93 21.51 -5.38
C THR A 102 -6.77 20.32 -5.82
N LEU A 103 -6.13 19.18 -6.12
CA LEU A 103 -6.84 17.95 -6.46
C LEU A 103 -7.70 17.48 -5.28
N ASP A 104 -7.17 17.53 -4.07
CA ASP A 104 -7.90 17.18 -2.85
C ASP A 104 -9.12 18.08 -2.61
N THR A 105 -8.96 19.38 -2.84
CA THR A 105 -10.04 20.35 -2.69
C THR A 105 -11.15 20.07 -3.70
N ASN A 106 -10.79 19.84 -4.97
CA ASN A 106 -11.71 19.49 -6.04
C ASN A 106 -12.53 18.23 -5.75
N LEU A 107 -11.92 17.24 -5.10
CA LEU A 107 -12.58 15.96 -4.80
C LEU A 107 -13.31 15.95 -3.44
N SER A 108 -13.16 16.98 -2.61
CA SER A 108 -13.63 16.98 -1.22
C SER A 108 -15.14 16.73 -1.07
N GLU A 109 -15.96 17.25 -1.99
CA GLU A 109 -17.42 17.02 -2.03
C GLU A 109 -17.80 15.57 -2.37
N PHE A 110 -16.95 14.89 -3.14
CA PHE A 110 -17.20 13.53 -3.62
C PHE A 110 -16.55 12.46 -2.74
N ILE A 111 -15.63 12.86 -1.85
CA ILE A 111 -14.88 11.96 -0.98
C ILE A 111 -14.69 12.56 0.43
N ASN A 112 -15.73 12.41 1.26
CA ASN A 112 -15.76 12.96 2.64
C ASN A 112 -14.64 12.43 3.56
N LYS A 113 -14.09 11.25 3.24
CA LYS A 113 -12.94 10.67 3.93
C LYS A 113 -12.01 10.05 2.90
N LYS A 114 -10.77 10.53 2.85
CA LYS A 114 -9.73 9.97 1.97
C LYS A 114 -9.52 8.48 2.28
N PRO A 115 -9.71 7.58 1.30
CA PRO A 115 -9.44 6.15 1.46
C PRO A 115 -7.96 5.87 1.74
N ASP A 116 -7.70 4.82 2.50
CA ASP A 116 -6.37 4.20 2.58
C ASP A 116 -6.09 3.49 1.25
N VAL A 117 -5.10 3.98 0.51
CA VAL A 117 -4.67 3.40 -0.77
C VAL A 117 -3.32 2.70 -0.64
N GLY A 118 -2.81 2.45 0.57
CA GLY A 118 -1.47 1.92 0.79
C GLY A 118 -0.39 2.98 0.56
N THR A 119 0.30 3.39 1.61
CA THR A 119 1.26 4.51 1.55
C THR A 119 2.72 4.09 1.56
N SER A 120 2.96 2.78 1.62
CA SER A 120 4.31 2.22 1.63
C SER A 120 5.00 2.46 0.29
N LEU A 121 6.12 3.17 0.33
CA LEU A 121 6.99 3.38 -0.81
C LEU A 121 7.91 2.17 -1.01
N ILE A 122 7.93 1.67 -2.24
CA ILE A 122 8.63 0.43 -2.61
C ILE A 122 9.62 0.78 -3.72
N ASN A 123 10.86 0.34 -3.55
CA ASN A 123 11.93 0.61 -4.50
C ASN A 123 11.70 -0.13 -5.82
N ILE A 124 11.79 0.61 -6.92
CA ILE A 124 11.87 0.10 -8.28
C ILE A 124 13.33 0.16 -8.72
N VAL A 125 14.02 -0.97 -8.56
CA VAL A 125 15.48 -1.09 -8.72
C VAL A 125 15.98 -0.56 -10.06
N ILE A 126 15.22 -0.77 -11.14
CA ILE A 126 15.61 -0.38 -12.50
C ILE A 126 15.66 1.13 -12.75
N VAL A 127 14.94 1.93 -11.96
CA VAL A 127 14.88 3.40 -12.12
C VAL A 127 15.41 4.13 -10.88
N SER A 128 15.85 3.41 -9.85
CA SER A 128 16.29 3.99 -8.56
C SER A 128 15.28 4.96 -7.97
N GLN A 129 13.99 4.65 -8.12
CA GLN A 129 12.89 5.46 -7.60
C GLN A 129 11.91 4.58 -6.83
N TYR A 130 11.06 5.22 -6.05
CA TYR A 130 10.11 4.58 -5.18
C TYR A 130 8.69 4.86 -5.65
N ARG A 131 7.82 3.84 -5.59
CA ARG A 131 6.40 3.91 -5.95
C ARG A 131 5.55 3.36 -4.83
N GLY A 132 4.34 3.89 -4.68
CA GLY A 132 3.36 3.39 -3.75
C GLY A 132 1.97 3.93 -4.02
N GLY A 133 0.98 3.27 -3.45
CA GLY A 133 -0.40 3.70 -3.45
C GLY A 133 -1.03 3.94 -4.81
N ALA A 134 -1.76 5.06 -4.92
CA ALA A 134 -2.54 5.43 -6.09
C ALA A 134 -2.26 6.88 -6.51
N PHE A 135 -2.47 7.17 -7.79
CA PHE A 135 -2.22 8.47 -8.40
C PHE A 135 -3.22 8.78 -9.51
N TYR A 136 -3.32 10.05 -9.85
CA TYR A 136 -4.12 10.56 -10.96
C TYR A 136 -3.27 11.43 -11.87
N TYR A 137 -3.43 11.23 -13.18
CA TYR A 137 -2.90 12.11 -14.22
C TYR A 137 -4.05 12.73 -15.00
N ALA A 138 -3.96 14.03 -15.20
CA ALA A 138 -4.87 14.76 -16.06
C ALA A 138 -4.54 14.52 -17.54
N THR A 139 -5.49 14.81 -18.43
CA THR A 139 -5.28 14.70 -19.88
C THR A 139 -4.03 15.46 -20.32
N GLY A 140 -3.18 14.81 -21.15
CA GLY A 140 -1.96 15.43 -21.69
C GLY A 140 -0.78 15.50 -20.71
N THR A 141 -0.89 14.91 -19.51
CA THR A 141 0.21 14.83 -18.54
C THR A 141 0.69 13.40 -18.39
N ALA A 142 1.80 13.07 -19.08
CA ALA A 142 2.46 11.75 -19.12
C ALA A 142 1.55 10.59 -19.59
N TYR A 143 2.13 9.60 -20.29
CA TYR A 143 1.44 8.54 -21.04
C TYR A 143 0.78 9.02 -22.35
N THR A 144 0.80 8.18 -23.38
CA THR A 144 0.36 8.50 -24.77
C THR A 144 -1.16 8.58 -24.94
N THR A 145 -1.91 8.69 -23.85
CA THR A 145 -3.37 8.64 -23.86
C THR A 145 -3.97 10.03 -23.84
N ASN A 146 -4.91 10.30 -24.75
CA ASN A 146 -5.69 11.55 -24.81
C ASN A 146 -6.76 11.65 -23.70
N ALA A 147 -6.74 10.76 -22.71
CA ALA A 147 -7.70 10.67 -21.63
C ALA A 147 -6.97 10.76 -20.27
N PRO A 148 -7.60 11.34 -19.24
CA PRO A 148 -7.05 11.31 -17.89
C PRO A 148 -7.09 9.87 -17.35
N LEU A 149 -6.21 9.57 -16.40
CA LEU A 149 -6.01 8.21 -15.92
C LEU A 149 -5.81 8.14 -14.42
N VAL A 150 -6.34 7.09 -13.83
CA VAL A 150 -6.06 6.70 -12.44
C VAL A 150 -5.14 5.49 -12.48
N GLY A 151 -4.02 5.60 -11.79
CA GLY A 151 -3.06 4.51 -11.63
C GLY A 151 -2.90 4.10 -10.19
N TYR A 152 -2.58 2.83 -9.96
CA TYR A 152 -2.24 2.33 -8.63
C TYR A 152 -1.26 1.17 -8.70
N TYR A 153 -0.53 0.97 -7.59
CA TYR A 153 0.54 0.00 -7.48
C TYR A 153 0.20 -1.12 -6.51
N LEU A 154 0.19 -2.34 -7.02
CA LEU A 154 0.04 -3.56 -6.25
C LEU A 154 1.39 -4.23 -6.03
N LYS A 155 1.57 -4.84 -4.87
CA LYS A 155 2.75 -5.65 -4.56
C LYS A 155 2.68 -6.99 -5.31
N GLY A 156 3.82 -7.40 -5.83
CA GLY A 156 4.00 -8.63 -6.60
C GLY A 156 3.82 -8.41 -8.10
N ASN A 157 4.44 -9.30 -8.88
CA ASN A 157 4.34 -9.27 -10.34
C ASN A 157 3.07 -9.99 -10.79
N ASN A 158 2.44 -9.47 -11.84
CA ASN A 158 1.16 -9.94 -12.36
C ASN A 158 0.07 -10.00 -11.28
N ALA A 159 0.07 -9.07 -10.34
CA ALA A 159 -1.02 -8.96 -9.37
C ALA A 159 -2.34 -8.67 -10.10
N ASP A 160 -3.43 -9.30 -9.66
CA ASP A 160 -4.75 -9.05 -10.21
C ASP A 160 -5.23 -7.65 -9.81
N CYS A 161 -5.35 -6.77 -10.81
CA CYS A 161 -5.83 -5.40 -10.63
C CYS A 161 -7.25 -5.33 -10.05
N SER A 162 -8.04 -6.41 -10.09
CA SER A 162 -9.39 -6.51 -9.51
C SER A 162 -10.42 -5.50 -10.07
N MET A 163 -10.04 -4.78 -11.13
CA MET A 163 -10.84 -3.82 -11.89
C MET A 163 -10.43 -3.91 -13.37
N LYS A 164 -11.32 -3.52 -14.28
CA LYS A 164 -10.98 -3.45 -15.71
C LYS A 164 -9.98 -2.32 -15.95
N VAL A 165 -8.76 -2.68 -16.32
CA VAL A 165 -7.65 -1.75 -16.57
C VAL A 165 -7.43 -1.55 -18.07
N SER A 166 -7.02 -0.34 -18.45
CA SER A 166 -6.58 -0.02 -19.81
C SER A 166 -5.15 -0.49 -20.07
N GLN A 167 -4.31 -0.53 -19.04
CA GLN A 167 -2.95 -1.05 -19.12
C GLN A 167 -2.54 -1.67 -17.80
N GLN A 168 -1.81 -2.78 -17.88
CA GLN A 168 -1.17 -3.43 -16.74
C GLN A 168 0.28 -3.73 -17.11
N THR A 169 1.20 -3.31 -16.26
CA THR A 169 2.65 -3.49 -16.46
C THR A 169 3.30 -3.89 -15.15
N ASN A 170 4.42 -4.59 -15.22
CA ASN A 170 5.25 -4.86 -14.05
C ASN A 170 6.36 -3.80 -13.96
N GLU A 171 6.50 -3.18 -12.79
CA GLU A 171 7.56 -2.24 -12.45
C GLU A 171 8.35 -2.82 -11.28
N GLY A 172 9.45 -3.52 -11.55
CA GLY A 172 10.26 -4.16 -10.51
C GLY A 172 9.43 -5.18 -9.69
N PRO A 173 9.27 -4.99 -8.36
CA PRO A 173 8.46 -5.87 -7.50
C PRO A 173 6.95 -5.52 -7.47
N LEU A 174 6.50 -4.57 -8.30
CA LEU A 174 5.13 -4.08 -8.33
C LEU A 174 4.44 -4.40 -9.66
N THR A 175 3.12 -4.49 -9.60
CA THR A 175 2.24 -4.37 -10.76
C THR A 175 1.59 -2.98 -10.75
N GLN A 176 1.78 -2.24 -11.82
CA GLN A 176 1.05 -1.01 -12.10
C GLN A 176 -0.24 -1.34 -12.85
N CYS A 177 -1.34 -0.80 -12.35
CA CYS A 177 -2.67 -0.93 -12.92
C CYS A 177 -3.14 0.47 -13.32
N LEU A 178 -3.42 0.71 -14.60
CA LEU A 178 -3.89 2.00 -15.11
C LEU A 178 -5.32 1.89 -15.64
N ILE A 179 -6.15 2.88 -15.33
CA ILE A 179 -7.54 2.98 -15.79
C ILE A 179 -7.71 4.34 -16.45
N ALA A 180 -7.87 4.33 -17.77
CA ALA A 180 -8.29 5.50 -18.53
C ALA A 180 -9.74 5.86 -18.18
N LEU A 181 -9.98 7.13 -17.87
CA LEU A 181 -11.29 7.66 -17.58
C LEU A 181 -11.95 8.19 -18.86
N PRO A 182 -13.13 7.70 -19.26
CA PRO A 182 -13.86 8.15 -20.45
C PRO A 182 -14.42 9.55 -20.27
#